data_AF-A0A433HRF7-F1
#
_entry.id   AF-A0A433HRF7-F1
#
_cell.length_a   1.000
_cell.length_b   1.000
_cell.length_c   1.000
_cell.angle_alpha   90.00
_cell.angle_beta   90.00
_cell.angle_gamma   90.00
#
_symmetry.space_group_name_H-M   'P 1'
#
loop_
_entity.id
_entity.type
_entity.pdbx_description
1 polymer ?
#
loop_
_entity_poly.entity_id
_entity_poly.type
_entity_poly.pdbx_seq_one_letter_code
_entity_poly.pdbx_strand_id
1 'polypeptide(L)'
;MVKQLSAQLGNHAHDLLFKTIHQRYLIYNMCWEDPRIDRQLLGLDQHSQVVVLTSAGCNVLDYLLDAPAEIHAVDVNPRQNALLQLKLALIARGDFSDLDQMFRQGSHPHFRELYAVLRPQLPPYAAAFWDKKITYFDPGNRKRSFYYHGTCGTVAWLVSRQLLKSGRKLRGYLLDLLDAQTLTEQRELYQQIEPALWGRFSAWLLRQPTALALLGVPRPQIQLIQQQYPGGIIGYVSDKLRYVLTEVLIHDNYFWRAYLTGSYTASCCPNYLREEHFPQLQSHLDRVQSHDATVSAFLRAHPGQYSHFVLLDHQDWLAWHQPQALEEEWRLILANSRPGSRILLRSASDNIRFLPDWTRQALRFFPALTEALHRQDRVGTYGSLHFAEVA
;
A
#
# COMPACT_ATOMS: atom_id res chain seq x y z
N MET A 1 9.97 -38.65 -4.97
CA MET A 1 10.70 -37.93 -6.04
C MET A 1 9.80 -37.09 -6.95
N VAL A 2 8.79 -37.65 -7.66
CA VAL A 2 7.97 -36.87 -8.62
C VAL A 2 7.18 -35.71 -7.96
N LYS A 3 6.64 -35.88 -6.75
CA LYS A 3 5.96 -34.81 -5.99
C LYS A 3 6.89 -33.69 -5.51
N GLN A 4 8.16 -33.99 -5.24
CA GLN A 4 9.17 -32.99 -4.84
C GLN A 4 9.69 -32.20 -6.04
N LEU A 5 9.89 -32.87 -7.18
CA LEU A 5 10.25 -32.22 -8.45
C LEU A 5 9.10 -31.35 -8.98
N SER A 6 7.85 -31.78 -8.89
CA SER A 6 6.69 -30.96 -9.27
C SER A 6 6.51 -29.76 -8.33
N ALA A 7 6.79 -29.92 -7.03
CA ALA A 7 6.78 -28.82 -6.07
C ALA A 7 7.92 -27.82 -6.37
N GLN A 8 9.15 -28.29 -6.63
CA GLN A 8 10.28 -27.42 -6.97
C GLN A 8 10.11 -26.67 -8.30
N LEU A 9 9.55 -27.30 -9.33
CA LEU A 9 9.25 -26.64 -10.61
C LEU A 9 8.10 -25.62 -10.47
N GLY A 10 7.07 -25.93 -9.67
CA GLY A 10 6.00 -24.99 -9.31
C GLY A 10 6.48 -23.84 -8.40
N ASN A 11 7.56 -24.07 -7.63
CA ASN A 11 8.23 -23.08 -6.80
C ASN A 11 8.92 -22.01 -7.67
N HIS A 12 9.75 -22.47 -8.60
CA HIS A 12 10.52 -21.60 -9.48
C HIS A 12 9.66 -20.76 -10.43
N ALA A 13 8.55 -21.31 -10.94
CA ALA A 13 7.70 -20.62 -11.91
C ALA A 13 6.96 -19.40 -11.32
N HIS A 14 6.59 -19.43 -10.04
CA HIS A 14 5.89 -18.31 -9.40
C HIS A 14 6.83 -17.30 -8.78
N ASP A 15 8.00 -17.70 -8.29
CA ASP A 15 9.02 -16.72 -7.89
C ASP A 15 9.48 -15.92 -9.11
N LEU A 16 9.57 -16.57 -10.28
CA LEU A 16 9.78 -15.90 -11.56
C LEU A 16 8.59 -15.01 -11.95
N LEU A 17 7.35 -15.46 -11.73
CA LEU A 17 6.14 -14.66 -11.98
C LEU A 17 6.07 -13.44 -11.06
N PHE A 18 6.40 -13.58 -9.77
CA PHE A 18 6.43 -12.52 -8.77
C PHE A 18 7.48 -11.48 -9.15
N LYS A 19 8.72 -11.91 -9.45
CA LYS A 19 9.76 -11.02 -9.98
C LYS A 19 9.34 -10.33 -11.28
N THR A 20 8.73 -11.07 -12.22
CA THR A 20 8.28 -10.51 -13.51
C THR A 20 7.15 -9.51 -13.33
N ILE A 21 6.22 -9.77 -12.41
CA ILE A 21 5.12 -8.87 -12.06
C ILE A 21 5.68 -7.58 -11.45
N HIS A 22 6.58 -7.71 -10.48
CA HIS A 22 7.22 -6.59 -9.80
C HIS A 22 8.07 -5.73 -10.76
N GLN A 23 8.64 -6.34 -11.80
CA GLN A 23 9.46 -5.62 -12.77
C GLN A 23 8.68 -5.00 -13.93
N ARG A 24 7.45 -5.45 -14.23
CA ARG A 24 6.72 -5.02 -15.45
C ARG A 24 5.46 -4.20 -15.18
N TYR A 25 4.91 -4.28 -13.98
CA TYR A 25 3.61 -3.67 -13.67
C TYR A 25 3.69 -2.69 -12.52
N LEU A 26 2.78 -1.71 -12.55
CA LEU A 26 2.39 -0.97 -11.37
C LEU A 26 1.65 -1.95 -10.45
N ILE A 27 2.17 -2.14 -9.24
CA ILE A 27 1.60 -3.11 -8.30
C ILE A 27 0.45 -2.44 -7.54
N TYR A 28 0.82 -1.39 -6.81
CA TYR A 28 -0.07 -0.60 -5.98
C TYR A 28 -0.42 0.72 -6.66
N ASN A 29 -1.70 1.02 -6.79
CA ASN A 29 -2.21 2.30 -7.31
C ASN A 29 -2.56 3.29 -6.18
N MET A 30 -2.65 2.80 -4.95
CA MET A 30 -2.71 3.56 -3.71
C MET A 30 -1.96 2.80 -2.61
N CYS A 31 -1.48 3.50 -1.58
CA CYS A 31 -0.93 2.87 -0.39
C CYS A 31 -2.03 2.09 0.35
N TRP A 32 -1.65 1.00 1.00
CA TRP A 32 -2.52 0.12 1.78
C TRP A 32 -2.08 0.12 3.26
N GLU A 33 -1.51 1.24 3.68
CA GLU A 33 -0.99 1.50 5.01
C GLU A 33 -1.72 2.74 5.52
N ASP A 34 -2.46 2.65 6.62
CA ASP A 34 -3.20 3.80 7.14
C ASP A 34 -2.27 4.91 7.69
N PRO A 35 -2.15 6.08 7.02
CA PRO A 35 -1.27 7.14 7.48
C PRO A 35 -1.76 7.79 8.78
N ARG A 36 -3.03 7.61 9.16
CA ARG A 36 -3.57 8.12 10.44
C ARG A 36 -2.85 7.51 11.64
N ILE A 37 -2.58 6.21 11.56
CA ILE A 37 -1.85 5.49 12.60
C ILE A 37 -0.36 5.83 12.53
N ASP A 38 0.18 5.93 11.31
CA ASP A 38 1.58 6.27 11.11
C ASP A 38 1.94 7.59 11.76
N ARG A 39 1.14 8.64 11.55
CA ARG A 39 1.41 9.98 12.10
C ARG A 39 1.37 10.02 13.61
N GLN A 40 0.49 9.21 14.24
CA GLN A 40 0.44 9.07 15.70
C GLN A 40 1.70 8.40 16.27
N LEU A 41 2.34 7.52 15.50
CA LEU A 41 3.54 6.80 15.91
C LEU A 41 4.82 7.57 15.58
N LEU A 42 4.90 8.12 14.36
CA LEU A 42 6.10 8.74 13.83
C LEU A 42 6.36 10.11 14.43
N GLY A 43 5.32 10.92 14.69
CA GLY A 43 5.48 12.27 15.24
C GLY A 43 6.47 13.12 14.43
N LEU A 44 6.24 13.19 13.11
CA LEU A 44 7.10 13.89 12.14
C LEU A 44 7.07 15.41 12.38
N ASP A 45 8.20 16.05 12.09
CA ASP A 45 8.41 17.49 12.25
C ASP A 45 9.51 18.00 11.31
N GLN A 46 9.78 19.31 11.32
CA GLN A 46 10.83 19.96 10.52
C GLN A 46 12.27 19.46 10.74
N HIS A 47 12.53 18.58 11.71
CA HIS A 47 13.83 17.96 11.96
C HIS A 47 13.88 16.49 11.53
N SER A 48 12.82 16.02 10.89
CA SER A 48 12.63 14.65 10.47
C SER A 48 13.24 14.38 9.10
N GLN A 49 14.17 13.43 9.03
CA GLN A 49 14.73 12.87 7.80
C GLN A 49 14.20 11.44 7.67
N VAL A 50 13.30 11.23 6.72
CA VAL A 50 12.46 10.03 6.63
C VAL A 50 12.91 9.17 5.46
N VAL A 51 13.17 7.89 5.71
CA VAL A 51 13.31 6.87 4.67
C VAL A 51 12.03 6.03 4.67
N VAL A 52 11.32 6.01 3.55
CA VAL A 52 10.00 5.36 3.44
C VAL A 52 9.92 4.56 2.14
N LEU A 53 9.32 3.38 2.18
CA LEU A 53 8.97 2.69 0.94
C LEU A 53 7.93 3.48 0.15
N THR A 54 8.22 3.75 -1.12
CA THR A 54 7.37 4.63 -1.94
C THR A 54 5.95 4.09 -2.07
N SER A 55 5.79 2.80 -2.36
CA SER A 55 4.49 2.19 -2.66
C SER A 55 3.75 2.99 -3.75
N ALA A 56 2.63 3.64 -3.48
CA ALA A 56 1.96 4.49 -4.47
C ALA A 56 2.21 6.00 -4.28
N GLY A 57 3.10 6.36 -3.36
CA GLY A 57 3.40 7.74 -2.97
C GLY A 57 2.32 8.43 -2.14
N CYS A 58 1.23 7.74 -1.77
CA CYS A 58 0.16 8.37 -0.97
C CYS A 58 0.65 8.76 0.42
N ASN A 59 1.34 7.85 1.13
CA ASN A 59 1.82 8.13 2.49
C ASN A 59 2.99 9.11 2.48
N VAL A 60 3.83 9.11 1.44
CA VAL A 60 4.87 10.14 1.23
C VAL A 60 4.24 11.53 1.23
N LEU A 61 3.17 11.72 0.44
CA LEU A 61 2.46 13.01 0.39
C LEU A 61 1.71 13.32 1.69
N ASP A 62 1.18 12.31 2.39
CA ASP A 62 0.53 12.50 3.67
C ASP A 62 1.54 12.98 4.73
N TYR A 63 2.70 12.33 4.83
CA TYR A 63 3.80 12.71 5.72
C TYR A 63 4.37 14.10 5.40
N LEU A 64 4.33 14.52 4.13
CA LEU A 64 4.78 15.86 3.73
C LEU A 64 3.98 16.99 4.40
N LEU A 65 2.74 16.71 4.81
CA LEU A 65 1.90 17.65 5.58
C LEU A 65 2.39 17.87 7.01
N ASP A 66 3.29 17.04 7.53
CA ASP A 66 3.98 17.29 8.81
C ASP A 66 5.25 18.14 8.63
N ALA A 67 5.51 18.60 7.39
CA ALA A 67 6.66 19.42 7.02
C ALA A 67 8.01 18.83 7.46
N PRO A 68 8.32 17.53 7.18
CA PRO A 68 9.63 16.95 7.47
C PRO A 68 10.76 17.73 6.82
N ALA A 69 11.99 17.59 7.33
CA ALA A 69 13.16 18.16 6.69
C ALA A 69 13.35 17.56 5.29
N GLU A 70 13.22 16.23 5.20
CA GLU A 70 13.43 15.48 3.96
C GLU A 70 12.69 14.14 4.01
N ILE A 71 12.15 13.71 2.87
CA ILE A 71 11.59 12.37 2.66
C ILE A 71 12.30 11.71 1.47
N HIS A 72 12.98 10.61 1.75
CA HIS A 72 13.51 9.69 0.74
C HIS A 72 12.52 8.54 0.52
N ALA A 73 11.80 8.63 -0.59
CA ALA A 73 10.90 7.58 -1.05
C ALA A 73 11.69 6.55 -1.86
N VAL A 74 11.86 5.35 -1.33
CA VAL A 74 12.71 4.30 -1.91
C VAL A 74 11.84 3.16 -2.42
N ASP A 75 12.07 2.72 -3.67
CA ASP A 75 11.36 1.56 -4.21
C ASP A 75 12.21 0.82 -5.25
N VAL A 76 12.16 -0.51 -5.21
CA VAL A 76 12.83 -1.37 -6.19
C VAL A 76 12.09 -1.38 -7.54
N ASN A 77 10.80 -1.06 -7.53
CA ASN A 77 9.97 -0.96 -8.71
C ASN A 77 9.86 0.51 -9.14
N PRO A 78 10.57 0.94 -10.21
CA PRO A 78 10.55 2.33 -10.64
C PRO A 78 9.17 2.82 -11.11
N ARG A 79 8.19 1.94 -11.32
CA ARG A 79 6.80 2.34 -11.65
C ARG A 79 6.07 2.94 -10.46
N GLN A 80 6.44 2.54 -9.24
CA GLN A 80 5.94 3.12 -8.00
C GLN A 80 6.45 4.54 -7.82
N ASN A 81 7.75 4.74 -8.01
CA ASN A 81 8.35 6.06 -8.05
C ASN A 81 7.80 6.91 -9.21
N ALA A 82 7.55 6.31 -10.39
CA ALA A 82 6.90 7.02 -11.49
C ALA A 82 5.50 7.54 -11.12
N LEU A 83 4.74 6.81 -10.31
CA LEU A 83 3.43 7.25 -9.81
C LEU A 83 3.55 8.40 -8.81
N LEU A 84 4.51 8.33 -7.89
CA LEU A 84 4.82 9.47 -7.01
C LEU A 84 5.22 10.71 -7.84
N GLN A 85 6.11 10.56 -8.82
CA GLN A 85 6.57 11.65 -9.68
C GLN A 85 5.43 12.32 -10.47
N LEU A 86 4.45 11.54 -10.96
CA LEU A 86 3.27 12.13 -11.61
C LEU A 86 2.43 12.97 -10.65
N LYS A 87 2.25 12.51 -9.39
CA LYS A 87 1.54 13.28 -8.37
C LYS A 87 2.30 14.55 -7.99
N LEU A 88 3.62 14.47 -7.80
CA LEU A 88 4.46 15.64 -7.51
C LEU A 88 4.38 16.68 -8.64
N ALA A 89 4.44 16.24 -9.91
CA ALA A 89 4.32 17.15 -11.06
C ALA A 89 2.96 17.85 -11.14
N LEU A 90 1.87 17.15 -10.79
CA LEU A 90 0.53 17.74 -10.71
C LEU A 90 0.43 18.79 -9.59
N ILE A 91 0.99 18.49 -8.42
CA ILE A 91 0.99 19.45 -7.31
C ILE A 91 1.86 20.66 -7.66
N ALA A 92 3.02 20.45 -8.31
CA ALA A 92 3.91 21.52 -8.75
C ALA A 92 3.24 22.47 -9.76
N ARG A 93 2.37 21.94 -10.64
CA ARG A 93 1.57 22.73 -11.59
C ARG A 93 0.65 23.74 -10.88
N GLY A 94 0.24 23.46 -9.64
CA GLY A 94 -0.53 24.41 -8.82
C GLY A 94 -2.02 24.47 -9.10
N ASP A 95 -2.60 23.44 -9.73
CA ASP A 95 -4.03 23.35 -9.99
C ASP A 95 -4.61 22.10 -9.32
N PHE A 96 -5.35 22.34 -8.25
CA PHE A 96 -5.97 21.26 -7.49
C PHE A 96 -7.01 20.49 -8.32
N SER A 97 -7.69 21.12 -9.29
CA SER A 97 -8.74 20.48 -10.08
C SER A 97 -8.21 19.33 -10.93
N ASP A 98 -7.00 19.46 -11.47
CA ASP A 98 -6.35 18.40 -12.25
C ASP A 98 -5.95 17.22 -11.36
N LEU A 99 -5.38 17.50 -10.18
CA LEU A 99 -5.05 16.47 -9.18
C LEU A 99 -6.32 15.74 -8.72
N ASP A 100 -7.37 16.50 -8.45
CA ASP A 100 -8.68 16.04 -8.01
C ASP A 100 -9.34 15.12 -9.02
N GLN A 101 -9.39 15.52 -10.29
CA GLN A 101 -9.95 14.68 -11.35
C GLN A 101 -9.11 13.39 -11.51
N MET A 102 -7.80 13.51 -11.68
CA MET A 102 -6.94 12.33 -11.90
C MET A 102 -7.00 11.33 -10.74
N PHE A 103 -6.92 11.78 -9.49
CA PHE A 103 -6.77 10.89 -8.34
C PHE A 103 -7.96 10.84 -7.39
N ARG A 104 -8.80 11.87 -7.25
CA ARG A 104 -10.06 11.71 -6.52
C ARG A 104 -11.11 11.00 -7.36
N GLN A 105 -11.31 11.43 -8.61
CA GLN A 105 -12.26 10.78 -9.53
C GLN A 105 -11.68 9.54 -10.22
N GLY A 106 -10.35 9.40 -10.25
CA GLY A 106 -9.67 8.28 -10.90
C GLY A 106 -9.62 8.41 -12.43
N SER A 107 -10.00 9.54 -13.01
CA SER A 107 -9.99 9.75 -14.47
C SER A 107 -9.97 11.24 -14.82
N HIS A 108 -9.50 11.58 -16.02
CA HIS A 108 -9.43 12.97 -16.44
C HIS A 108 -9.83 13.10 -17.92
N PRO A 109 -10.81 13.93 -18.30
CA PRO A 109 -11.26 14.06 -19.70
C PRO A 109 -10.15 14.47 -20.67
N HIS A 110 -9.28 15.40 -20.22
CA HIS A 110 -8.14 15.91 -20.98
C HIS A 110 -6.79 15.31 -20.52
N PHE A 111 -6.79 14.03 -20.14
CA PHE A 111 -5.61 13.39 -19.55
C PHE A 111 -4.37 13.44 -20.46
N ARG A 112 -4.55 13.45 -21.79
CA ARG A 112 -3.44 13.49 -22.75
C ARG A 112 -2.82 14.88 -22.85
N GLU A 113 -3.66 15.90 -22.93
CA GLU A 113 -3.25 17.30 -22.97
C GLU A 113 -2.54 17.68 -21.67
N LEU A 114 -3.13 17.31 -20.53
CA LEU A 114 -2.53 17.50 -19.22
C LEU A 114 -1.17 16.79 -19.12
N TYR A 115 -1.10 15.52 -19.53
CA TYR A 115 0.16 14.79 -19.52
C TYR A 115 1.22 15.41 -20.44
N ALA A 116 0.86 15.92 -21.61
CA ALA A 116 1.80 16.58 -22.52
C ALA A 116 2.50 17.78 -21.85
N VAL A 117 1.80 18.50 -20.97
CA VAL A 117 2.35 19.62 -20.17
C VAL A 117 3.22 19.13 -19.02
N LEU A 118 2.82 18.03 -18.37
CA LEU A 118 3.56 17.46 -17.23
C LEU A 118 4.81 16.69 -17.65
N ARG A 119 4.79 16.06 -18.83
CA ARG A 119 5.82 15.14 -19.33
C ARG A 119 7.25 15.71 -19.25
N PRO A 120 7.54 16.98 -19.61
CA PRO A 120 8.89 17.54 -19.54
C PRO A 120 9.44 17.67 -18.11
N GLN A 121 8.58 17.69 -17.10
CA GLN A 121 8.95 17.80 -15.69
C GLN A 121 9.27 16.45 -15.06
N LEU A 122 8.89 15.35 -15.72
CA LEU A 122 9.09 14.00 -15.21
C LEU A 122 10.51 13.50 -15.50
N PRO A 123 11.14 12.79 -14.55
CA PRO A 123 12.37 12.05 -14.83
C PRO A 123 12.20 11.08 -16.01
N PRO A 124 13.26 10.78 -16.79
CA PRO A 124 13.14 9.96 -18.00
C PRO A 124 12.48 8.59 -17.78
N TYR A 125 12.75 7.93 -16.65
CA TYR A 125 12.15 6.63 -16.33
C TYR A 125 10.64 6.74 -16.11
N ALA A 126 10.19 7.82 -15.45
CA ALA A 126 8.78 8.07 -15.15
C ALA A 126 8.02 8.46 -16.43
N ALA A 127 8.61 9.33 -17.25
CA ALA A 127 8.08 9.67 -18.56
C ALA A 127 7.91 8.42 -19.45
N ALA A 128 8.93 7.56 -19.54
CA ALA A 128 8.87 6.33 -20.34
C ALA A 128 7.77 5.35 -19.90
N PHE A 129 7.43 5.34 -18.61
CA PHE A 129 6.30 4.57 -18.09
C PHE A 129 4.96 5.21 -18.49
N TRP A 130 4.79 6.49 -18.21
CA TRP A 130 3.53 7.20 -18.44
C TRP A 130 3.20 7.41 -19.92
N ASP A 131 4.19 7.57 -20.80
CA ASP A 131 4.03 7.58 -22.26
C ASP A 131 3.22 6.36 -22.74
N LYS A 132 3.39 5.21 -22.07
CA LYS A 132 2.70 3.95 -22.41
C LYS A 132 1.40 3.74 -21.64
N LYS A 133 1.23 4.40 -20.49
CA LYS A 133 0.23 4.05 -19.47
C LYS A 133 -0.71 5.18 -19.07
N ILE A 134 -0.55 6.39 -19.60
CA ILE A 134 -1.40 7.53 -19.24
C ILE A 134 -2.90 7.28 -19.53
N THR A 135 -3.22 6.38 -20.47
CA THR A 135 -4.60 5.90 -20.72
C THR A 135 -5.22 5.13 -19.55
N TYR A 136 -4.51 4.95 -18.43
CA TYR A 136 -5.11 4.51 -17.17
C TYR A 136 -6.09 5.55 -16.60
N PHE A 137 -5.95 6.82 -16.97
CA PHE A 137 -6.85 7.91 -16.58
C PHE A 137 -7.92 8.22 -17.64
N ASP A 138 -8.03 7.40 -18.69
CA ASP A 138 -9.01 7.58 -19.75
C ASP A 138 -10.42 7.20 -19.27
N PRO A 139 -11.38 8.16 -19.21
CA PRO A 139 -12.75 7.89 -18.81
C PRO A 139 -13.51 6.98 -19.80
N GLY A 140 -13.06 6.92 -21.06
CA GLY A 140 -13.60 6.05 -22.11
C GLY A 140 -13.12 4.60 -22.00
N ASN A 141 -12.13 4.31 -21.16
CA ASN A 141 -11.62 2.95 -20.97
C ASN A 141 -12.69 2.01 -20.38
N ARG A 142 -12.65 0.72 -20.72
CA ARG A 142 -13.54 -0.31 -20.15
C ARG A 142 -13.57 -0.32 -18.62
N LYS A 143 -12.43 -0.01 -17.99
CA LYS A 143 -12.30 0.05 -16.54
C LYS A 143 -12.78 1.39 -15.95
N ARG A 144 -12.71 2.48 -16.71
CA ARG A 144 -13.19 3.84 -16.37
C ARG A 144 -12.54 4.52 -15.15
N SER A 145 -11.56 3.89 -14.52
CA SER A 145 -10.83 4.47 -13.38
C SER A 145 -9.43 3.90 -13.24
N PHE A 146 -8.48 4.77 -12.92
CA PHE A 146 -7.11 4.50 -12.53
C PHE A 146 -7.01 3.43 -11.42
N TYR A 147 -7.94 3.45 -10.45
CA TYR A 147 -7.96 2.51 -9.32
C TYR A 147 -8.22 1.06 -9.73
N TYR A 148 -8.59 0.83 -10.99
CA TYR A 148 -8.76 -0.49 -11.56
C TYR A 148 -7.59 -0.95 -12.44
N HIS A 149 -6.55 -0.13 -12.56
CA HIS A 149 -5.31 -0.45 -13.27
C HIS A 149 -4.20 -0.90 -12.30
N GLY A 150 -3.16 -1.54 -12.84
CA GLY A 150 -2.15 -2.25 -12.04
C GLY A 150 -2.60 -3.66 -11.65
N THR A 151 -1.79 -4.36 -10.87
CA THR A 151 -2.10 -5.73 -10.43
C THR A 151 -3.23 -5.76 -9.41
N CYS A 152 -3.08 -5.02 -8.30
CA CYS A 152 -4.08 -4.94 -7.25
C CYS A 152 -5.40 -4.35 -7.78
N GLY A 153 -5.32 -3.27 -8.57
CA GLY A 153 -6.50 -2.66 -9.19
C GLY A 153 -7.25 -3.59 -10.15
N THR A 154 -6.55 -4.47 -10.87
CA THR A 154 -7.22 -5.45 -11.75
C THR A 154 -8.00 -6.48 -10.94
N VAL A 155 -7.45 -6.96 -9.83
CA VAL A 155 -8.16 -7.87 -8.92
C VAL A 155 -9.37 -7.17 -8.31
N ALA A 156 -9.19 -5.94 -7.82
CA ALA A 156 -10.27 -5.10 -7.29
C ALA A 156 -11.41 -4.94 -8.29
N TRP A 157 -11.09 -4.57 -9.53
CA TRP A 157 -12.09 -4.40 -10.58
C TRP A 157 -12.88 -5.68 -10.86
N LEU A 158 -12.23 -6.85 -10.87
CA LEU A 158 -12.91 -8.13 -11.07
C LEU A 158 -13.88 -8.44 -9.92
N VAL A 159 -13.42 -8.26 -8.68
CA VAL A 159 -14.21 -8.49 -7.47
C VAL A 159 -15.39 -7.51 -7.41
N SER A 160 -15.14 -6.21 -7.54
CA SER A 160 -16.18 -5.17 -7.50
C SER A 160 -17.19 -5.34 -8.62
N ARG A 161 -16.75 -5.66 -9.85
CA ARG A 161 -17.66 -5.95 -10.97
C ARG A 161 -18.51 -7.19 -10.71
N GLN A 162 -17.96 -8.23 -10.08
CA GLN A 162 -18.73 -9.42 -9.75
C GLN A 162 -19.77 -9.12 -8.66
N LEU A 163 -19.36 -8.45 -7.57
CA LEU A 163 -20.25 -8.09 -6.46
C LEU A 163 -21.39 -7.18 -6.92
N LEU A 164 -21.08 -6.13 -7.69
CA LEU A 164 -22.07 -5.18 -8.21
C LEU A 164 -23.03 -5.80 -9.24
N LYS A 165 -22.66 -6.95 -9.85
CA LYS A 165 -23.51 -7.70 -10.79
C LYS A 165 -24.43 -8.71 -10.12
N SER A 166 -24.11 -9.15 -8.89
CA SER A 166 -24.85 -10.21 -8.19
C SER A 166 -26.27 -9.81 -7.75
N GLY A 167 -26.67 -8.54 -7.91
CA GLY A 167 -28.05 -8.09 -7.76
C GLY A 167 -28.16 -6.64 -7.29
N ARG A 168 -29.25 -5.95 -7.65
CA ARG A 168 -29.50 -4.55 -7.24
C ARG A 168 -29.51 -4.37 -5.71
N LYS A 169 -30.06 -5.35 -4.99
CA LYS A 169 -30.15 -5.34 -3.52
C LYS A 169 -28.78 -5.40 -2.85
N LEU A 170 -27.92 -6.33 -3.27
CA LEU A 170 -26.55 -6.43 -2.74
C LEU A 170 -25.73 -5.18 -3.06
N ARG A 171 -25.89 -4.62 -4.27
CA ARG A 171 -25.27 -3.34 -4.62
C ARG A 171 -25.70 -2.21 -3.69
N GLY A 172 -26.99 -2.12 -3.35
CA GLY A 172 -27.49 -1.18 -2.34
C GLY A 172 -26.75 -1.35 -1.03
N TYR A 173 -26.77 -2.56 -0.47
CA TYR A 173 -26.09 -2.85 0.81
C TYR A 173 -24.60 -2.52 0.80
N LEU A 174 -23.88 -2.81 -0.29
CA LEU A 174 -22.45 -2.46 -0.39
C LEU A 174 -22.20 -0.96 -0.37
N LEU A 175 -23.07 -0.16 -1.01
CA LEU A 175 -22.95 1.30 -1.00
C LEU A 175 -23.38 1.87 0.35
N ASP A 176 -24.50 1.39 0.89
CA ASP A 176 -24.98 1.76 2.21
C ASP A 176 -23.93 1.42 3.28
N LEU A 177 -23.23 0.29 3.15
CA LEU A 177 -22.14 -0.10 4.05
C LEU A 177 -21.03 0.95 4.05
N LEU A 178 -20.59 1.43 2.87
CA LEU A 178 -19.54 2.45 2.80
C LEU A 178 -19.95 3.79 3.42
N ASP A 179 -21.25 4.08 3.46
CA ASP A 179 -21.80 5.32 3.99
C ASP A 179 -22.35 5.18 5.43
N ALA A 180 -22.24 3.99 6.03
CA ALA A 180 -22.72 3.68 7.38
C ALA A 180 -22.04 4.58 8.43
N GLN A 181 -22.86 5.14 9.33
CA GLN A 181 -22.40 6.11 10.34
C GLN A 181 -22.18 5.49 11.72
N THR A 182 -22.59 4.24 11.91
CA THR A 182 -22.44 3.53 13.19
C THR A 182 -22.00 2.08 12.99
N LEU A 183 -21.31 1.51 13.98
CA LEU A 183 -20.92 0.09 13.96
C LEU A 183 -22.14 -0.84 13.95
N THR A 184 -23.24 -0.45 14.58
CA THR A 184 -24.48 -1.24 14.59
C THR A 184 -25.05 -1.41 13.19
N GLU A 185 -25.28 -0.30 12.49
CA GLU A 185 -25.73 -0.29 11.10
C GLU A 185 -24.77 -1.05 10.18
N GLN A 186 -23.46 -0.78 10.34
CA GLN A 186 -22.42 -1.44 9.57
C GLN A 186 -22.43 -2.97 9.75
N ARG A 187 -22.62 -3.48 10.98
CA ARG A 187 -22.74 -4.91 11.28
C ARG A 187 -23.99 -5.52 10.65
N GLU A 188 -25.13 -4.83 10.71
CA GLU A 188 -26.39 -5.28 10.11
C GLU A 188 -26.27 -5.39 8.58
N LEU A 189 -25.65 -4.40 7.94
CA LEU A 189 -25.39 -4.41 6.50
C LEU A 189 -24.39 -5.52 6.12
N TYR A 190 -23.31 -5.68 6.89
CA TYR A 190 -22.32 -6.71 6.63
C TYR A 190 -22.91 -8.13 6.68
N GLN A 191 -23.86 -8.41 7.59
CA GLN A 191 -24.57 -9.70 7.64
C GLN A 191 -25.29 -10.04 6.32
N GLN A 192 -25.81 -9.02 5.61
CA GLN A 192 -26.47 -9.21 4.31
C GLN A 192 -25.47 -9.39 3.16
N ILE A 193 -24.27 -8.85 3.31
CA ILE A 193 -23.22 -8.82 2.27
C ILE A 193 -22.33 -10.06 2.33
N GLU A 194 -22.01 -10.52 3.54
CA GLU A 194 -21.02 -11.55 3.82
C GLU A 194 -21.22 -12.85 3.01
N PRO A 195 -22.45 -13.41 2.88
CA PRO A 195 -22.64 -14.63 2.10
C PRO A 195 -22.25 -14.48 0.62
N ALA A 196 -22.40 -13.27 0.06
CA ALA A 196 -22.03 -12.98 -1.32
C ALA A 196 -20.53 -12.72 -1.47
N LEU A 197 -19.88 -12.14 -0.46
CA LEU A 197 -18.43 -11.92 -0.43
C LEU A 197 -17.66 -13.25 -0.47
N TRP A 198 -18.11 -14.26 0.28
CA TRP A 198 -17.41 -15.55 0.42
C TRP A 198 -18.00 -16.67 -0.45
N GLY A 199 -18.69 -16.31 -1.52
CA GLY A 199 -19.24 -17.26 -2.48
C GLY A 199 -18.17 -18.04 -3.27
N ARG A 200 -18.63 -18.95 -4.14
CA ARG A 200 -17.79 -19.86 -4.93
C ARG A 200 -16.70 -19.13 -5.73
N PHE A 201 -17.00 -17.95 -6.26
CA PHE A 201 -16.06 -17.14 -7.04
C PHE A 201 -14.89 -16.63 -6.20
N SER A 202 -15.15 -15.99 -5.07
CA SER A 202 -14.11 -15.44 -4.20
C SER A 202 -13.25 -16.55 -3.59
N ALA A 203 -13.88 -17.67 -3.19
CA ALA A 203 -13.17 -18.85 -2.73
C ALA A 203 -12.28 -19.44 -3.83
N TRP A 204 -12.74 -19.48 -5.08
CA TRP A 204 -11.92 -19.92 -6.22
C TRP A 204 -10.75 -18.96 -6.49
N LEU A 205 -11.00 -17.64 -6.43
CA LEU A 205 -10.02 -16.60 -6.70
C LEU A 205 -8.88 -16.62 -5.66
N LEU A 206 -9.21 -16.67 -4.37
CA LEU A 206 -8.23 -16.74 -3.27
C LEU A 206 -7.45 -18.05 -3.22
N ARG A 207 -7.89 -19.09 -3.95
CA ARG A 207 -7.13 -20.33 -4.14
C ARG A 207 -6.13 -20.25 -5.29
N GLN A 208 -6.19 -19.22 -6.14
CA GLN A 208 -5.26 -19.06 -7.26
C GLN A 208 -3.94 -18.43 -6.77
N PRO A 209 -2.78 -19.12 -6.91
CA PRO A 209 -1.49 -18.56 -6.52
C PRO A 209 -1.13 -17.26 -7.27
N THR A 210 -1.68 -17.09 -8.49
CA THR A 210 -1.52 -15.87 -9.29
C THR A 210 -2.30 -14.69 -8.71
N ALA A 211 -3.53 -14.89 -8.24
CA ALA A 211 -4.32 -13.83 -7.61
C ALA A 211 -3.67 -13.35 -6.31
N LEU A 212 -3.20 -14.29 -5.47
CA LEU A 212 -2.49 -13.95 -4.24
C LEU A 212 -1.16 -13.22 -4.52
N ALA A 213 -0.43 -13.61 -5.57
CA ALA A 213 0.77 -12.88 -6.00
C ALA A 213 0.46 -11.48 -6.52
N LEU A 214 -0.67 -11.30 -7.22
CA LEU A 214 -1.11 -9.99 -7.71
C LEU A 214 -1.55 -9.06 -6.56
N LEU A 215 -2.00 -9.63 -5.44
CA LEU A 215 -2.31 -8.94 -4.19
C LEU A 215 -1.06 -8.67 -3.32
N GLY A 216 0.13 -9.10 -3.79
CA GLY A 216 1.40 -8.87 -3.11
C GLY A 216 1.71 -9.86 -1.99
N VAL A 217 0.86 -10.86 -1.73
CA VAL A 217 1.04 -11.81 -0.62
C VAL A 217 2.18 -12.80 -0.94
N PRO A 218 3.30 -12.80 -0.18
CA PRO A 218 4.40 -13.72 -0.42
C PRO A 218 3.99 -15.19 -0.18
N ARG A 219 4.54 -16.11 -0.98
CA ARG A 219 4.24 -17.57 -0.86
C ARG A 219 4.51 -18.19 0.50
N PRO A 220 5.60 -17.85 1.20
CA PRO A 220 5.89 -18.44 2.50
C PRO A 220 4.79 -18.10 3.51
N GLN A 221 4.28 -16.87 3.43
CA GLN A 221 3.13 -16.41 4.21
C GLN A 221 1.86 -17.21 3.85
N ILE A 222 1.60 -17.43 2.55
CA ILE A 222 0.46 -18.25 2.11
C ILE A 222 0.54 -19.68 2.69
N GLN A 223 1.73 -20.30 2.66
CA GLN A 223 1.94 -21.66 3.19
C GLN A 223 1.75 -21.70 4.71
N LEU A 224 2.30 -20.71 5.43
CA LEU A 224 2.14 -20.60 6.88
C LEU A 224 0.67 -20.43 7.27
N ILE A 225 -0.06 -19.52 6.60
CA ILE A 225 -1.50 -19.31 6.80
C ILE A 225 -2.29 -20.58 6.47
N GLN A 226 -1.98 -21.26 5.35
CA GLN A 226 -2.67 -22.49 4.95
C GLN A 226 -2.52 -23.63 5.97
N GLN A 227 -1.39 -23.69 6.68
CA GLN A 227 -1.10 -24.75 7.64
C GLN A 227 -1.59 -24.41 9.06
N GLN A 228 -1.53 -23.14 9.47
CA GLN A 228 -1.73 -22.73 10.86
C GLN A 228 -3.10 -22.08 11.11
N TYR A 229 -3.73 -21.51 10.08
CA TYR A 229 -4.98 -20.77 10.26
C TYR A 229 -6.21 -21.65 9.97
N PRO A 230 -7.19 -21.75 10.88
CA PRO A 230 -8.46 -22.43 10.60
C PRO A 230 -9.15 -21.87 9.36
N GLY A 231 -9.44 -22.71 8.36
CA GLY A 231 -10.00 -22.27 7.07
C GLY A 231 -8.96 -21.75 6.06
N GLY A 232 -7.67 -21.81 6.38
CA GLY A 232 -6.55 -21.44 5.52
C GLY A 232 -6.60 -19.97 5.08
N ILE A 233 -6.09 -19.68 3.87
CA ILE A 233 -6.03 -18.32 3.33
C ILE A 233 -7.40 -17.63 3.24
N ILE A 234 -8.46 -18.40 2.98
CA ILE A 234 -9.82 -17.85 2.90
C ILE A 234 -10.29 -17.44 4.29
N GLY A 235 -10.09 -18.29 5.31
CA GLY A 235 -10.42 -17.96 6.69
C GLY A 235 -9.67 -16.71 7.16
N TYR A 236 -8.36 -16.63 6.90
CA TYR A 236 -7.54 -15.48 7.27
C TYR A 236 -8.03 -14.17 6.65
N VAL A 237 -8.22 -14.14 5.32
CA VAL A 237 -8.70 -12.94 4.61
C VAL A 237 -10.13 -12.61 5.03
N SER A 238 -10.96 -13.62 5.31
CA SER A 238 -12.33 -13.44 5.79
C SER A 238 -12.39 -12.81 7.17
N ASP A 239 -11.58 -13.27 8.12
CA ASP A 239 -11.57 -12.74 9.47
C ASP A 239 -11.03 -11.31 9.51
N LYS A 240 -9.98 -11.02 8.74
CA LYS A 240 -9.43 -9.66 8.59
C LYS A 240 -10.45 -8.70 7.97
N LEU A 241 -11.08 -9.09 6.87
CA LEU A 241 -12.08 -8.26 6.22
C LEU A 241 -13.32 -8.08 7.10
N ARG A 242 -13.77 -9.16 7.76
CA ARG A 242 -14.87 -9.08 8.74
C ARG A 242 -14.54 -8.09 9.83
N TYR A 243 -13.37 -8.18 10.46
CA TYR A 243 -12.95 -7.26 11.51
C TYR A 243 -13.01 -5.80 11.05
N VAL A 244 -12.43 -5.48 9.89
CA VAL A 244 -12.47 -4.11 9.34
C VAL A 244 -13.91 -3.67 9.07
N LEU A 245 -14.74 -4.56 8.51
CA LEU A 245 -16.12 -4.26 8.17
C LEU A 245 -17.10 -4.41 9.32
N THR A 246 -16.69 -4.75 10.55
CA THR A 246 -17.61 -4.82 11.72
C THR A 246 -17.12 -4.14 12.99
N GLU A 247 -15.81 -3.93 13.14
CA GLU A 247 -15.18 -3.38 14.35
C GLU A 247 -14.52 -2.02 14.14
N VAL A 248 -14.21 -1.66 12.90
CA VAL A 248 -13.65 -0.34 12.52
C VAL A 248 -14.71 0.43 11.75
N LEU A 249 -15.05 1.64 12.20
CA LEU A 249 -16.09 2.44 11.57
C LEU A 249 -15.68 2.85 10.14
N ILE A 250 -16.49 2.50 9.15
CA ILE A 250 -16.13 2.58 7.73
C ILE A 250 -16.39 3.94 7.07
N HIS A 251 -17.13 4.85 7.73
CA HIS A 251 -17.58 6.13 7.16
C HIS A 251 -16.46 6.96 6.48
N ASP A 252 -15.24 6.91 7.01
CA ASP A 252 -14.06 7.63 6.53
C ASP A 252 -13.00 6.71 5.91
N ASN A 253 -13.37 5.46 5.61
CA ASN A 253 -12.49 4.43 5.08
C ASN A 253 -12.39 4.52 3.54
N TYR A 254 -11.51 5.40 3.08
CA TYR A 254 -11.34 5.66 1.65
C TYR A 254 -10.71 4.48 0.87
N PHE A 255 -10.01 3.57 1.54
CA PHE A 255 -9.33 2.44 0.90
C PHE A 255 -10.32 1.49 0.23
N TRP A 256 -11.26 0.96 1.02
CA TRP A 256 -12.28 0.05 0.52
C TRP A 256 -13.26 0.74 -0.41
N ARG A 257 -13.55 2.03 -0.16
CA ARG A 257 -14.36 2.86 -1.05
C ARG A 257 -13.77 2.91 -2.47
N ALA A 258 -12.52 3.32 -2.62
CA ALA A 258 -11.91 3.43 -3.95
C ALA A 258 -11.86 2.10 -4.71
N TYR A 259 -11.63 0.98 -4.02
CA TYR A 259 -11.62 -0.32 -4.70
C TYR A 259 -13.03 -0.81 -5.05
N LEU A 260 -14.06 -0.41 -4.31
CA LEU A 260 -15.43 -0.74 -4.67
C LEU A 260 -15.98 0.17 -5.79
N THR A 261 -15.78 1.48 -5.70
CA THR A 261 -16.42 2.48 -6.57
C THR A 261 -15.53 2.98 -7.70
N GLY A 262 -14.21 2.82 -7.57
CA GLY A 262 -13.23 3.35 -8.53
C GLY A 262 -12.92 4.83 -8.31
N SER A 263 -13.35 5.43 -7.20
CA SER A 263 -13.09 6.83 -6.88
C SER A 263 -13.22 7.09 -5.37
N TYR A 264 -12.71 8.23 -4.92
CA TYR A 264 -12.98 8.74 -3.58
C TYR A 264 -14.16 9.73 -3.58
N THR A 265 -14.64 10.12 -2.40
CA THR A 265 -15.56 11.27 -2.25
C THR A 265 -14.81 12.46 -1.71
N ALA A 266 -15.43 13.64 -1.71
CA ALA A 266 -14.83 14.84 -1.10
C ALA A 266 -14.55 14.65 0.40
N SER A 267 -15.46 13.97 1.12
CA SER A 267 -15.33 13.72 2.56
C SER A 267 -14.49 12.49 2.91
N CYS A 268 -14.36 11.53 1.99
CA CYS A 268 -13.70 10.24 2.22
C CYS A 268 -12.60 10.03 1.16
N CYS A 269 -11.48 10.74 1.33
CA CYS A 269 -10.28 10.67 0.50
C CYS A 269 -9.00 10.80 1.36
N PRO A 270 -7.83 10.37 0.84
CA PRO A 270 -6.53 10.67 1.45
C PRO A 270 -6.32 12.18 1.68
N ASN A 271 -5.54 12.55 2.71
CA ASN A 271 -5.34 13.97 3.04
C ASN A 271 -4.70 14.75 1.88
N TYR A 272 -3.81 14.12 1.10
CA TYR A 272 -3.19 14.79 -0.05
C TYR A 272 -4.17 15.16 -1.18
N LEU A 273 -5.41 14.65 -1.14
CA LEU A 273 -6.50 14.99 -2.06
C LEU A 273 -7.55 15.91 -1.43
N ARG A 274 -7.23 16.57 -0.32
CA ARG A 274 -8.05 17.63 0.26
C ARG A 274 -7.53 18.98 -0.17
N GLU A 275 -8.41 19.82 -0.71
CA GLU A 275 -8.05 21.15 -1.24
C GLU A 275 -7.36 22.02 -0.19
N GLU A 276 -7.81 21.94 1.06
CA GLU A 276 -7.25 22.66 2.21
C GLU A 276 -5.76 22.35 2.48
N HIS A 277 -5.28 21.19 2.04
CA HIS A 277 -3.89 20.76 2.21
C HIS A 277 -3.01 21.05 0.98
N PHE A 278 -3.61 21.41 -0.15
CA PHE A 278 -2.90 21.59 -1.42
C PHE A 278 -1.80 22.68 -1.36
N PRO A 279 -2.03 23.87 -0.78
CA PRO A 279 -0.99 24.90 -0.68
C PRO A 279 0.24 24.43 0.13
N GLN A 280 0.00 23.67 1.20
CA GLN A 280 1.07 23.16 2.06
C GLN A 280 1.91 22.09 1.34
N LEU A 281 1.27 21.22 0.57
CA LEU A 281 2.01 20.25 -0.26
C LEU A 281 2.89 20.97 -1.26
N GLN A 282 2.35 21.97 -1.95
CA GLN A 282 3.07 22.74 -2.96
C GLN A 282 4.31 23.43 -2.38
N SER A 283 4.23 23.97 -1.15
CA SER A 283 5.35 24.64 -0.49
C SER A 283 6.47 23.71 -0.01
N HIS A 284 6.24 22.40 0.04
CA HIS A 284 7.20 21.42 0.57
C HIS A 284 7.66 20.37 -0.46
N LEU A 285 7.26 20.50 -1.74
CA LEU A 285 7.57 19.48 -2.76
C LEU A 285 9.08 19.22 -2.92
N ASP A 286 9.91 20.24 -2.71
CA ASP A 286 11.37 20.19 -2.77
C ASP A 286 11.99 19.25 -1.74
N ARG A 287 11.23 18.88 -0.70
CA ARG A 287 11.68 17.99 0.38
C ARG A 287 11.50 16.50 0.07
N VAL A 288 10.90 16.16 -1.08
CA VAL A 288 10.66 14.77 -1.47
C VAL A 288 11.63 14.34 -2.58
N GLN A 289 12.35 13.25 -2.34
CA GLN A 289 13.23 12.63 -3.33
C GLN A 289 12.86 11.16 -3.53
N SER A 290 12.76 10.73 -4.78
CA SER A 290 12.49 9.32 -5.12
C SER A 290 13.76 8.59 -5.55
N HIS A 291 13.94 7.36 -5.08
CA HIS A 291 15.12 6.54 -5.32
C HIS A 291 14.70 5.16 -5.86
N ASP A 292 15.09 4.84 -7.09
CA ASP A 292 14.89 3.53 -7.73
C ASP A 292 15.94 2.52 -7.21
N ALA A 293 15.78 2.06 -5.97
CA ALA A 293 16.77 1.24 -5.28
C ALA A 293 16.14 0.30 -4.24
N THR A 294 16.89 -0.70 -3.78
CA THR A 294 16.60 -1.33 -2.49
C THR A 294 16.94 -0.36 -1.36
N VAL A 295 16.33 -0.51 -0.18
CA VAL A 295 16.67 0.29 1.01
C VAL A 295 18.17 0.17 1.31
N SER A 296 18.69 -1.05 1.30
CA SER A 296 20.13 -1.30 1.45
C SER A 296 21.01 -0.55 0.44
N ALA A 297 20.67 -0.57 -0.85
CA ALA A 297 21.46 0.13 -1.87
C ALA A 297 21.38 1.65 -1.72
N PHE A 298 20.19 2.18 -1.38
CA PHE A 298 20.00 3.59 -1.06
C PHE A 298 20.89 4.02 0.10
N LEU A 299 20.87 3.29 1.22
CA LEU A 299 21.65 3.63 2.42
C LEU A 299 23.17 3.54 2.21
N ARG A 300 23.66 2.70 1.28
CA ARG A 300 25.08 2.70 0.90
C ARG A 300 25.46 3.91 0.04
N ALA A 301 24.59 4.29 -0.89
CA ALA A 301 24.84 5.41 -1.79
C ALA A 301 24.65 6.76 -1.10
N HIS A 302 23.77 6.82 -0.10
CA HIS A 302 23.42 8.01 0.66
C HIS A 302 23.55 7.70 2.16
N PRO A 303 24.78 7.54 2.67
CA PRO A 303 24.97 7.36 4.10
C PRO A 303 24.54 8.63 4.85
N GLY A 304 23.87 8.48 5.98
CA GLY A 304 23.26 9.59 6.71
C GLY A 304 22.91 9.25 8.15
N GLN A 305 22.24 10.18 8.84
CA GLN A 305 21.71 10.01 10.19
C GLN A 305 20.19 10.21 10.18
N TYR A 306 19.52 9.31 9.48
CA TYR A 306 18.07 9.33 9.31
C TYR A 306 17.38 9.18 10.65
N SER A 307 16.22 9.80 10.77
CA SER A 307 15.45 9.83 12.01
C SER A 307 14.24 8.94 12.00
N HIS A 308 13.74 8.61 10.80
CA HIS A 308 12.60 7.74 10.63
C HIS A 308 12.84 6.72 9.53
N PHE A 309 12.45 5.48 9.79
CA PHE A 309 12.35 4.43 8.78
C PHE A 309 10.92 3.88 8.77
N VAL A 310 10.28 3.90 7.61
CA VAL A 310 8.94 3.32 7.40
C VAL A 310 9.09 2.12 6.48
N LEU A 311 9.12 0.94 7.09
CA LEU A 311 9.35 -0.36 6.48
C LEU A 311 8.04 -1.17 6.42
N LEU A 312 7.94 -2.02 5.41
CA LEU A 312 6.76 -2.85 5.17
C LEU A 312 7.14 -4.35 5.18
N ASP A 313 6.26 -5.17 4.63
CA ASP A 313 6.38 -6.63 4.58
C ASP A 313 7.47 -7.13 3.62
N HIS A 314 8.23 -6.24 2.96
CA HIS A 314 9.43 -6.65 2.24
C HIS A 314 10.45 -7.31 3.17
N GLN A 315 10.42 -6.99 4.47
CA GLN A 315 11.19 -7.66 5.50
C GLN A 315 10.82 -9.14 5.64
N ASP A 316 9.52 -9.48 5.61
CA ASP A 316 9.05 -10.87 5.61
C ASP A 316 9.57 -11.64 4.40
N TRP A 317 9.59 -10.99 3.22
CA TRP A 317 10.12 -11.58 1.99
C TRP A 317 11.63 -11.83 2.08
N LEU A 318 12.39 -10.84 2.55
CA LEU A 318 13.84 -10.96 2.73
C LEU A 318 14.19 -12.05 3.74
N ALA A 319 13.47 -12.13 4.86
CA ALA A 319 13.71 -13.15 5.88
C ALA A 319 13.65 -14.57 5.32
N TRP A 320 12.72 -14.83 4.41
CA TRP A 320 12.54 -16.15 3.83
C TRP A 320 13.44 -16.44 2.63
N HIS A 321 13.57 -15.47 1.71
CA HIS A 321 14.23 -15.71 0.43
C HIS A 321 15.69 -15.27 0.42
N GLN A 322 16.07 -14.28 1.22
CA GLN A 322 17.39 -13.64 1.23
C GLN A 322 17.82 -13.20 2.64
N PRO A 323 17.97 -14.13 3.60
CA PRO A 323 18.27 -13.79 5.00
C PRO A 323 19.56 -12.98 5.17
N GLN A 324 20.56 -13.20 4.30
CA GLN A 324 21.79 -12.38 4.28
C GLN A 324 21.52 -10.92 3.89
N ALA A 325 20.60 -10.68 2.95
CA ALA A 325 20.20 -9.33 2.57
C ALA A 325 19.36 -8.66 3.67
N LEU A 326 18.52 -9.43 4.38
CA LEU A 326 17.83 -8.93 5.58
C LEU A 326 18.84 -8.46 6.64
N GLU A 327 19.84 -9.29 6.96
CA GLU A 327 20.87 -8.92 7.93
C GLU A 327 21.65 -7.68 7.50
N GLU A 328 22.02 -7.61 6.23
CA GLU A 328 22.74 -6.48 5.67
C GLU A 328 21.91 -5.19 5.73
N GLU A 329 20.62 -5.26 5.39
CA GLU A 329 19.70 -4.13 5.46
C GLU A 329 19.58 -3.58 6.88
N TRP A 330 19.42 -4.45 7.89
CA TRP A 330 19.33 -4.01 9.28
C TRP A 330 20.64 -3.44 9.81
N ARG A 331 21.80 -3.97 9.38
CA ARG A 331 23.10 -3.37 9.72
C ARG A 331 23.19 -1.96 9.16
N LEU A 332 22.74 -1.75 7.91
CA LEU A 332 22.73 -0.44 7.27
C LEU A 332 21.71 0.50 7.90
N ILE A 333 20.50 0.05 8.23
CA ILE A 333 19.49 0.86 8.93
C ILE A 333 20.05 1.36 10.25
N LEU A 334 20.60 0.48 11.08
CA LEU A 334 21.16 0.86 12.38
C LEU A 334 22.39 1.79 12.22
N ALA A 335 23.27 1.50 11.26
CA ALA A 335 24.44 2.35 10.98
C ALA A 335 24.08 3.75 10.47
N ASN A 336 22.91 3.89 9.83
CA ASN A 336 22.40 5.16 9.31
C ASN A 336 21.27 5.76 10.15
N SER A 337 21.08 5.25 11.37
CA SER A 337 20.14 5.78 12.35
C SER A 337 20.87 6.70 13.32
N ARG A 338 20.20 7.80 13.72
CA ARG A 338 20.59 8.53 14.94
C ARG A 338 20.02 7.85 16.21
N PRO A 339 20.58 8.06 17.41
CA PRO A 339 19.93 7.65 18.65
C PRO A 339 18.50 8.19 18.73
N GLY A 340 17.55 7.33 19.14
CA GLY A 340 16.12 7.67 19.14
C GLY A 340 15.46 7.68 17.76
N SER A 341 16.11 7.17 16.71
CA SER A 341 15.45 7.00 15.41
C SER A 341 14.23 6.11 15.52
N ARG A 342 13.12 6.54 14.93
CA ARG A 342 11.83 5.89 14.99
C ARG A 342 11.64 4.97 13.79
N ILE A 343 11.42 3.70 14.05
CA ILE A 343 11.24 2.67 13.02
C ILE A 343 9.83 2.13 13.11
N LEU A 344 9.07 2.34 12.05
CA LEU A 344 7.76 1.75 11.85
C LEU A 344 7.91 0.55 10.92
N LEU A 345 7.45 -0.62 11.37
CA LEU A 345 7.54 -1.88 10.64
C LEU A 345 6.17 -2.54 10.59
N ARG A 346 5.67 -2.78 9.39
CA ARG A 346 4.51 -3.64 9.15
C ARG A 346 4.95 -5.00 8.69
N SER A 347 4.29 -6.04 9.17
CA SER A 347 4.59 -7.42 8.79
C SER A 347 3.32 -8.17 8.44
N ALA A 348 3.49 -9.05 7.47
CA ALA A 348 2.46 -9.97 7.02
C ALA A 348 2.21 -11.08 8.08
N SER A 349 3.21 -11.36 8.91
CA SER A 349 3.16 -12.22 10.10
C SER A 349 2.52 -11.51 11.30
N ASP A 350 2.08 -12.29 12.29
CA ASP A 350 1.60 -11.79 13.59
C ASP A 350 2.74 -11.27 14.48
N ASN A 351 3.99 -11.62 14.16
CA ASN A 351 5.18 -11.22 14.89
C ASN A 351 6.42 -11.09 13.98
N ILE A 352 7.44 -10.41 14.52
CA ILE A 352 8.72 -10.13 13.84
C ILE A 352 9.88 -10.99 14.36
N ARG A 353 9.60 -12.24 14.77
CA ARG A 353 10.63 -13.17 15.29
C ARG A 353 11.69 -13.53 14.24
N PHE A 354 11.39 -13.30 12.96
CA PHE A 354 12.34 -13.49 11.87
C PHE A 354 13.49 -12.47 11.85
N LEU A 355 13.36 -11.34 12.57
CA LEU A 355 14.47 -10.39 12.70
C LEU A 355 15.64 -11.01 13.47
N PRO A 356 16.89 -10.68 13.13
CA PRO A 356 18.05 -11.13 13.90
C PRO A 356 17.99 -10.68 15.37
N ASP A 357 18.52 -11.50 16.29
CA ASP A 357 18.50 -11.19 17.73
C ASP A 357 19.20 -9.88 18.08
N TRP A 358 20.34 -9.61 17.43
CA TRP A 358 21.09 -8.36 17.63
C TRP A 358 20.29 -7.13 17.19
N THR A 359 19.44 -7.26 16.18
CA THR A 359 18.54 -6.19 15.75
C THR A 359 17.50 -5.90 16.81
N ARG A 360 16.86 -6.94 17.36
CA ARG A 360 15.88 -6.78 18.43
C ARG A 360 16.47 -6.20 19.70
N GLN A 361 17.72 -6.50 20.01
CA GLN A 361 18.43 -5.94 21.17
C GLN A 361 18.80 -4.47 21.00
N ALA A 362 19.04 -4.02 19.77
CA ALA A 362 19.33 -2.62 19.44
C ALA A 362 18.08 -1.72 19.40
N LEU A 363 16.89 -2.31 19.51
CA LEU A 363 15.61 -1.64 19.34
C LEU A 363 14.76 -1.73 20.60
N ARG A 364 14.19 -0.60 21.01
CA ARG A 364 13.16 -0.54 22.05
C ARG A 364 11.79 -0.54 21.40
N PHE A 365 11.02 -1.63 21.56
CA PHE A 365 9.67 -1.77 21.01
C PHE A 365 8.59 -1.23 21.95
N PHE A 366 7.47 -0.77 21.37
CA PHE A 366 6.32 -0.22 22.09
C PHE A 366 5.01 -0.97 21.77
N PRO A 367 4.89 -2.27 22.14
CA PRO A 367 3.74 -3.10 21.74
C PRO A 367 2.40 -2.60 22.27
N ALA A 368 2.36 -2.05 23.49
CA ALA A 368 1.12 -1.52 24.08
C ALA A 368 0.51 -0.38 23.24
N LEU A 369 1.36 0.43 22.59
CA LEU A 369 0.93 1.50 21.70
C LEU A 369 0.51 0.91 20.34
N THR A 370 1.32 0.02 19.76
CA THR A 370 1.09 -0.47 18.40
C THR A 370 -0.08 -1.43 18.31
N GLU A 371 -0.29 -2.30 19.29
CA GLU A 371 -1.44 -3.24 19.32
C GLU A 371 -2.77 -2.48 19.41
N ALA A 372 -2.83 -1.42 20.22
CA ALA A 372 -4.02 -0.59 20.35
C ALA A 372 -4.35 0.17 19.06
N LEU A 373 -3.32 0.69 18.37
CA LEU A 373 -3.49 1.40 17.11
C LEU A 373 -3.75 0.47 15.93
N HIS A 374 -3.12 -0.70 15.88
CA HIS A 374 -3.32 -1.68 14.80
C HIS A 374 -4.78 -2.16 14.72
N ARG A 375 -5.47 -2.24 15.87
CA ARG A 375 -6.92 -2.53 15.94
C ARG A 375 -7.80 -1.45 15.29
N GLN A 376 -7.27 -0.24 15.09
CA GLN A 376 -7.97 0.87 14.44
C GLN A 376 -7.62 0.98 12.94
N ASP A 377 -6.76 0.10 12.44
CA ASP A 377 -6.32 0.12 11.04
C ASP A 377 -7.52 -0.07 10.10
N ARG A 378 -7.74 0.91 9.24
CA ARG A 378 -8.86 0.92 8.31
C ARG A 378 -8.68 -0.06 7.14
N VAL A 379 -7.52 -0.69 7.03
CA VAL A 379 -7.15 -1.49 5.87
C VAL A 379 -7.30 -2.98 6.13
N GLY A 380 -6.66 -3.51 7.17
CA GLY A 380 -6.65 -4.95 7.50
C GLY A 380 -5.71 -5.80 6.65
N THR A 381 -4.71 -5.20 5.99
CA THR A 381 -3.74 -5.90 5.12
C THR A 381 -2.71 -6.67 5.93
N TYR A 382 -2.17 -6.06 6.98
CA TYR A 382 -1.02 -6.59 7.70
C TYR A 382 -1.42 -7.47 8.89
N GLY A 383 -0.57 -8.45 9.19
CA GLY A 383 -0.71 -9.33 10.34
C GLY A 383 -0.36 -8.63 11.64
N SER A 384 0.63 -7.73 11.60
CA SER A 384 1.09 -6.96 12.76
C SER A 384 1.71 -5.62 12.38
N LEU A 385 1.72 -4.72 13.37
CA LEU A 385 2.32 -3.38 13.32
C LEU A 385 3.28 -3.23 14.50
N HIS A 386 4.51 -2.80 14.22
CA HIS A 386 5.55 -2.61 15.21
C HIS A 386 6.14 -1.21 15.08
N PHE A 387 6.34 -0.58 16.22
CA PHE A 387 7.02 0.70 16.36
C PHE A 387 8.15 0.50 17.35
N ALA A 388 9.33 0.95 16.96
CA ALA A 388 10.53 0.85 17.76
C ALA A 388 11.36 2.13 17.69
N GLU A 389 12.17 2.35 18.72
CA GLU A 389 13.20 3.38 18.73
C GLU A 389 14.58 2.71 18.79
N VAL A 390 15.54 3.26 18.04
CA VAL A 390 16.96 2.86 18.13
C VAL A 390 17.50 3.34 19.47
N ALA A 391 18.08 2.39 20.23
CA ALA A 391 18.56 2.59 21.59
C ALA A 391 19.73 3.59 21.71
#